data_AF-A0A3R6H9I2-F1
#
_entry.id   AF-A0A3R6H9I2-F1
#
_cell.length_a   1.000
_cell.length_b   1.000
_cell.length_c   1.000
_cell.angle_alpha   90.00
_cell.angle_beta   90.00
_cell.angle_gamma   90.00
#
_symmetry.space_group_name_H-M   'P 1'
#
loop_
_entity.id
_entity.type
_entity.pdbx_description
1 polymer ?
#
loop_
_entity_poly.entity_id
_entity_poly.type
_entity_poly.pdbx_seq_one_letter_code
_entity_poly.pdbx_strand_id
1 'polypeptide(L)'
;MNKTGIVIILLCFLAAIAAVLWERRKIRKTMEEIERMLDAAMTGSFSETNFDESRLSALETKFAHYLSAAEASSQNIAQEKDKIKTLIADISHQTKTPIANLLLYSELLMEETMPASAKANVEALYKQSEKLRFLIDSLVKLSRLENGIISLSPQQAALQPLLESVVEQYTAKASEKGLSLQMQDTDAFAVFDFKWTAEALANIV
;
A
#
# COMPACT_ATOMS: atom_id res chain seq x y z
N MET A 1 -17.90 46.04 61.28
CA MET A 1 -18.18 45.04 60.22
C MET A 1 -18.82 43.83 60.89
N ASN A 2 -20.09 43.53 60.60
CA ASN A 2 -20.83 42.50 61.34
C ASN A 2 -20.34 41.10 60.97
N LYS A 3 -20.10 40.25 61.99
CA LYS A 3 -19.60 38.87 61.84
C LYS A 3 -20.44 38.05 60.86
N THR A 4 -21.74 38.33 60.77
CA THR A 4 -22.69 37.70 59.85
C THR A 4 -22.38 37.96 58.37
N GLY A 5 -21.92 39.17 58.01
CA GLY A 5 -21.56 39.51 56.63
C GLY A 5 -20.35 38.75 56.12
N ILE A 6 -19.35 38.52 56.99
CA ILE A 6 -18.14 37.76 56.65
C ILE A 6 -18.47 36.28 56.41
N VAL A 7 -19.39 35.70 57.18
CA VAL A 7 -19.82 34.30 57.03
C VAL A 7 -20.55 34.08 55.70
N ILE A 8 -21.41 35.02 55.27
CA ILE A 8 -22.13 34.91 53.99
C ILE A 8 -21.15 34.96 52.81
N ILE A 9 -20.17 35.88 52.84
CA ILE A 9 -19.17 36.00 51.77
C ILE A 9 -18.33 34.72 51.66
N LEU A 10 -17.92 34.13 52.79
CA LEU A 10 -17.17 32.86 52.81
C LEU A 10 -17.99 31.70 52.23
N LEU A 11 -19.29 31.61 52.54
CA LEU A 11 -20.17 30.58 52.00
C LEU A 11 -20.36 30.72 50.48
N CYS A 12 -20.58 31.94 49.98
CA CYS A 12 -20.66 32.19 48.54
C CYS A 12 -19.36 31.83 47.82
N PHE A 13 -18.21 32.15 48.42
CA PHE A 13 -16.90 31.82 47.85
C PHE A 13 -16.65 30.30 47.81
N LEU A 14 -16.99 29.58 48.88
CA LEU A 14 -16.91 28.12 48.92
C LEU A 14 -17.84 27.46 47.89
N ALA A 15 -19.06 27.96 47.73
CA ALA A 15 -20.00 27.46 46.74
C ALA A 15 -19.48 27.69 45.30
N ALA A 16 -18.90 28.85 45.00
CA ALA A 16 -18.29 29.13 43.71
C ALA A 16 -17.09 28.21 43.42
N ILE A 17 -16.22 27.97 44.40
CA ILE A 17 -15.11 27.02 44.27
C ILE A 17 -15.63 25.60 44.01
N ALA A 18 -16.64 25.16 44.75
CA ALA A 18 -17.25 23.85 44.57
C ALA A 18 -17.85 23.68 43.17
N ALA A 19 -18.54 24.71 42.66
CA ALA A 19 -19.10 24.71 41.30
C ALA A 19 -17.99 24.60 40.23
N VAL A 20 -16.93 25.41 40.35
CA VAL A 20 -15.78 25.37 39.41
C VAL A 20 -15.06 24.01 39.47
N LEU A 21 -14.87 23.44 40.66
CA LEU A 21 -14.25 22.12 40.81
C LEU A 21 -15.12 21.01 40.22
N TRP A 22 -16.44 21.11 40.37
CA TRP A 22 -17.39 20.16 39.76
C TRP A 22 -17.32 20.24 38.23
N GLU A 23 -17.38 21.44 37.67
CA GLU A 23 -17.33 21.65 36.21
C GLU A 23 -16.00 21.16 35.61
N ARG A 24 -14.87 21.45 36.28
CA ARG A 24 -13.55 20.95 35.89
C ARG A 24 -13.46 19.42 35.95
N ARG A 25 -14.04 18.79 36.97
CA ARG A 25 -14.09 17.33 37.08
C ARG A 25 -14.95 16.72 35.97
N LYS A 26 -16.07 17.37 35.63
CA LYS A 26 -16.95 16.91 34.56
C LYS A 26 -16.23 16.94 33.21
N ILE A 27 -15.62 18.07 32.86
CA ILE A 27 -14.87 18.23 31.60
C ILE A 27 -13.74 17.21 31.50
N ARG A 28 -13.01 16.98 32.60
CA ARG A 28 -11.92 16.00 32.62
C ARG A 28 -12.42 14.58 32.32
N LYS A 29 -13.50 14.14 32.98
CA LYS A 29 -14.09 12.82 32.74
C LYS A 29 -14.55 12.64 31.29
N THR A 30 -15.21 13.66 30.73
CA THR A 30 -15.62 13.66 29.32
C THR A 30 -14.41 13.52 28.40
N MET A 31 -13.32 14.23 28.67
CA MET A 31 -12.13 14.18 27.83
C MET A 31 -11.45 12.81 27.88
N GLU A 32 -11.37 12.19 29.07
CA GLU A 32 -10.86 10.83 29.26
C GLU A 32 -11.72 9.79 28.50
N GLU A 33 -13.03 10.00 28.42
CA GLU A 33 -13.94 9.11 27.70
C GLU A 33 -13.81 9.24 26.18
N ILE A 34 -13.67 10.47 25.66
CA ILE A 34 -13.38 10.73 24.25
C ILE A 34 -12.04 10.10 23.86
N GLU A 35 -11.01 10.25 24.69
CA GLU A 35 -9.69 9.67 24.46
C GLU A 35 -9.76 8.14 24.41
N ARG A 36 -10.50 7.52 25.34
CA ARG A 36 -10.74 6.06 25.33
C ARG A 36 -11.48 5.60 24.07
N MET A 37 -12.48 6.36 23.60
CA MET A 37 -13.17 6.06 22.35
C MET A 37 -12.23 6.18 21.15
N LEU A 38 -11.34 7.18 21.15
CA LEU A 38 -10.33 7.39 20.11
C LEU A 38 -9.36 6.22 20.06
N ASP A 39 -8.85 5.78 21.21
CA ASP A 39 -7.94 4.62 21.30
C ASP A 39 -8.62 3.34 20.81
N ALA A 40 -9.86 3.07 21.25
CA ALA A 40 -10.61 1.91 20.81
C ALA A 40 -10.91 1.92 19.29
N ALA A 41 -11.15 3.10 18.71
CA ALA A 41 -11.33 3.25 17.27
C ALA A 41 -10.00 3.07 16.50
N MET A 42 -8.89 3.63 16.99
CA MET A 42 -7.56 3.41 16.41
C MET A 42 -7.17 1.92 16.41
N THR A 43 -7.65 1.15 17.39
CA THR A 43 -7.42 -0.30 17.47
C THR A 43 -8.51 -1.16 16.82
N GLY A 44 -9.56 -0.55 16.23
CA GLY A 44 -10.64 -1.26 15.54
C GLY A 44 -11.57 -2.08 16.45
N SER A 45 -11.72 -1.67 17.71
CA SER A 45 -12.53 -2.39 18.73
C SER A 45 -13.68 -1.54 19.27
N PHE A 46 -14.12 -0.51 18.54
CA PHE A 46 -15.22 0.35 18.96
C PHE A 46 -16.57 -0.37 18.84
N SER A 47 -17.48 -0.15 19.80
CA SER A 47 -18.82 -0.77 19.81
C SER A 47 -19.87 0.19 20.42
N GLU A 48 -21.03 0.26 19.76
CA GLU A 48 -22.10 1.24 20.01
C GLU A 48 -22.92 1.00 21.30
N THR A 49 -22.60 -0.03 22.09
CA THR A 49 -23.46 -0.53 23.18
C THR A 49 -23.29 0.18 24.54
N ASN A 50 -22.37 1.13 24.68
CA ASN A 50 -22.06 1.80 25.96
C ASN A 50 -22.50 3.27 26.00
N PHE A 51 -23.78 3.57 25.74
CA PHE A 51 -24.31 4.94 25.72
C PHE A 51 -25.22 5.21 26.94
N ASP A 52 -24.81 6.11 27.85
CA ASP A 52 -25.62 6.57 28.99
C ASP A 52 -26.09 8.03 28.75
N GLU A 53 -27.38 8.28 28.92
CA GLU A 53 -28.13 9.36 28.25
C GLU A 53 -27.99 10.75 28.91
N SER A 54 -27.14 10.93 29.92
CA SER A 54 -27.10 12.16 30.72
C SER A 54 -25.89 13.06 30.45
N ARG A 55 -26.13 14.06 29.59
CA ARG A 55 -25.45 15.38 29.52
C ARG A 55 -24.05 15.46 28.90
N LEU A 56 -23.91 14.94 27.68
CA LEU A 56 -23.15 15.53 26.56
C LEU A 56 -23.60 14.93 25.20
N SER A 57 -24.87 14.51 25.14
CA SER A 57 -25.41 13.58 24.15
C SER A 57 -25.25 14.02 22.69
N ALA A 58 -25.49 15.29 22.33
CA ALA A 58 -25.44 15.68 20.92
C ALA A 58 -24.02 15.67 20.32
N LEU A 59 -22.98 15.90 21.13
CA LEU A 59 -21.58 15.87 20.67
C LEU A 59 -21.07 14.44 20.65
N GLU A 60 -21.31 13.68 21.72
CA GLU A 60 -20.96 12.25 21.81
C GLU A 60 -21.64 11.43 20.72
N THR A 61 -22.95 11.63 20.46
CA THR A 61 -23.65 10.95 19.35
C THR A 61 -23.10 11.34 18.00
N LYS A 62 -22.75 12.62 17.77
CA LYS A 62 -22.13 13.04 16.50
C LYS A 62 -20.74 12.45 16.31
N PHE A 63 -19.96 12.34 17.39
CA PHE A 63 -18.64 11.71 17.36
C PHE A 63 -18.73 10.20 17.15
N ALA A 64 -19.62 9.50 17.87
CA ALA A 64 -19.87 8.08 17.67
C ALA A 64 -20.28 7.80 16.21
N HIS A 65 -21.21 8.59 15.66
CA HIS A 65 -21.63 8.45 14.28
C HIS A 65 -20.50 8.75 13.27
N TYR A 66 -19.65 9.75 13.54
CA TYR A 66 -18.47 10.03 12.72
C TYR A 66 -17.47 8.87 12.75
N LEU A 67 -17.19 8.31 13.93
CA LEU A 67 -16.27 7.18 14.09
C LEU A 67 -16.81 5.92 13.41
N SER A 68 -18.10 5.59 13.59
CA SER A 68 -18.74 4.48 12.89
C SER A 68 -18.70 4.65 11.37
N ALA A 69 -18.95 5.87 10.87
CA ALA A 69 -18.85 6.17 9.44
C ALA A 69 -17.40 6.06 8.93
N ALA A 70 -16.43 6.53 9.70
CA ALA A 70 -15.01 6.43 9.37
C ALA A 70 -14.54 4.96 9.35
N GLU A 71 -14.98 4.15 10.31
CA GLU A 71 -14.68 2.72 10.37
C GLU A 71 -15.31 1.97 9.19
N ALA A 72 -16.60 2.21 8.91
CA ALA A 72 -17.26 1.65 7.73
C ALA A 72 -16.56 2.06 6.42
N SER A 73 -16.11 3.31 6.32
CA SER A 73 -15.33 3.78 5.16
C SER A 73 -13.99 3.07 5.06
N SER A 74 -13.28 2.86 6.18
CA SER A 74 -12.00 2.15 6.21
C SER A 74 -12.16 0.70 5.78
N GLN A 75 -13.21 0.02 6.27
CA GLN A 75 -13.56 -1.34 5.87
C GLN A 75 -13.91 -1.41 4.38
N ASN A 76 -14.67 -0.45 3.86
CA ASN A 76 -15.00 -0.38 2.43
C ASN A 76 -13.74 -0.22 1.56
N ILE A 77 -12.82 0.68 1.95
CA ILE A 77 -11.54 0.87 1.25
C ILE A 77 -10.72 -0.44 1.26
N ALA A 78 -10.66 -1.13 2.39
CA ALA A 78 -9.96 -2.41 2.49
C ALA A 78 -10.58 -3.47 1.56
N GLN A 79 -11.91 -3.58 1.53
CA GLN A 79 -12.61 -4.49 0.64
C GLN A 79 -12.43 -4.14 -0.85
N GLU A 80 -12.44 -2.86 -1.21
CA GLU A 80 -12.17 -2.41 -2.58
C GLU A 80 -10.75 -2.78 -3.02
N LYS A 81 -9.77 -2.61 -2.13
CA LYS A 81 -8.38 -3.01 -2.38
C LYS A 81 -8.28 -4.53 -2.66
N ASP A 82 -8.95 -5.35 -1.85
CA ASP A 82 -8.98 -6.81 -2.05
C ASP A 82 -9.70 -7.24 -3.33
N LYS A 83 -10.77 -6.53 -3.73
CA LYS A 83 -11.45 -6.75 -5.02
C LYS A 83 -10.53 -6.42 -6.19
N ILE A 84 -9.87 -5.27 -6.17
CA ILE A 84 -8.91 -4.86 -7.21
C ILE A 84 -7.79 -5.90 -7.34
N LYS A 85 -7.25 -6.39 -6.22
CA LYS A 85 -6.24 -7.45 -6.20
C LYS A 85 -6.71 -8.73 -6.90
N THR A 86 -7.91 -9.19 -6.57
CA THR A 86 -8.49 -10.40 -7.17
C THR A 86 -8.71 -10.21 -8.67
N LEU A 87 -9.26 -9.06 -9.06
CA LEU A 87 -9.45 -8.69 -10.47
C LEU A 87 -8.13 -8.69 -11.26
N ILE A 88 -7.06 -8.12 -10.71
CA ILE A 88 -5.75 -8.09 -11.39
C ILE A 88 -5.19 -9.50 -11.55
N ALA A 89 -5.31 -10.35 -10.52
CA ALA A 89 -4.86 -11.74 -10.59
C ALA A 89 -5.65 -12.53 -11.65
N ASP A 90 -6.97 -12.36 -11.70
CA ASP A 90 -7.83 -13.03 -12.67
C ASP A 90 -7.54 -12.59 -14.10
N ILE A 91 -7.42 -11.28 -14.34
CA ILE A 91 -7.06 -10.72 -15.65
C ILE A 91 -5.72 -11.30 -16.11
N SER A 92 -4.72 -11.40 -15.23
CA SER A 92 -3.43 -11.98 -15.57
C SER A 92 -3.55 -13.45 -15.99
N HIS A 93 -4.26 -14.27 -15.21
CA HIS A 93 -4.46 -15.67 -15.56
C HIS A 93 -5.19 -15.85 -16.89
N GLN A 94 -6.22 -15.04 -17.15
CA GLN A 94 -7.00 -15.10 -18.39
C GLN A 94 -6.26 -14.56 -19.61
N THR A 95 -5.31 -13.63 -19.44
CA THR A 95 -4.53 -13.05 -20.53
C THR A 95 -3.28 -13.85 -20.89
N LYS A 96 -2.73 -14.64 -19.95
CA LYS A 96 -1.51 -15.42 -20.20
C LYS A 96 -1.63 -16.36 -21.40
N THR A 97 -2.74 -17.11 -21.48
CA THR A 97 -2.98 -18.07 -22.57
C THR A 97 -3.13 -17.41 -23.94
N PRO A 98 -4.00 -16.40 -24.15
CA PRO A 98 -4.12 -15.77 -25.46
C PRO A 98 -2.83 -15.07 -25.90
N ILE A 99 -2.07 -14.46 -24.99
CA ILE A 99 -0.76 -13.88 -25.30
C ILE A 99 0.24 -14.95 -25.74
N ALA A 100 0.29 -16.09 -25.04
CA ALA A 100 1.14 -17.22 -25.40
C ALA A 100 0.79 -17.76 -26.81
N ASN A 101 -0.50 -17.84 -27.14
CA ASN A 101 -0.94 -18.26 -28.46
C ASN A 101 -0.54 -17.24 -29.56
N LEU A 102 -0.66 -15.93 -29.30
CA LEU A 102 -0.23 -14.90 -30.26
C LEU A 102 1.27 -14.99 -30.57
N LEU A 103 2.09 -15.25 -29.55
CA LEU A 103 3.53 -15.46 -29.71
C LEU A 103 3.82 -16.72 -30.52
N LEU A 104 3.21 -17.85 -30.14
CA LEU A 104 3.37 -19.12 -30.83
C LEU A 104 2.96 -19.01 -32.31
N TYR A 105 1.80 -18.41 -32.61
CA TYR A 105 1.36 -18.25 -33.99
C TYR A 105 2.26 -17.30 -34.78
N SER A 106 2.77 -16.24 -34.14
CA SER A 106 3.74 -15.36 -34.79
C SER A 106 5.05 -16.08 -35.08
N GLU A 107 5.54 -16.93 -34.16
CA GLU A 107 6.75 -17.75 -34.34
C GLU A 107 6.56 -18.77 -35.48
N LEU A 108 5.45 -19.49 -35.49
CA LEU A 108 5.11 -20.43 -36.58
C LEU A 108 5.04 -19.72 -37.94
N LEU A 109 4.40 -18.53 -37.98
CA LEU A 109 4.34 -17.74 -39.21
C LEU A 109 5.73 -17.26 -39.65
N MET A 110 6.66 -16.95 -38.74
CA MET A 110 8.03 -16.56 -39.12
C MET A 110 8.81 -17.67 -39.82
N GLU A 111 8.44 -18.93 -39.62
CA GLU A 111 9.05 -20.09 -40.29
C GLU A 111 8.51 -20.31 -41.71
N GLU A 112 7.36 -19.72 -42.07
CA GLU A 112 6.78 -19.86 -43.40
C GLU A 112 7.43 -18.95 -44.45
N THR A 113 7.40 -19.41 -45.71
CA THR A 113 7.87 -18.60 -46.84
C THR A 113 6.79 -17.59 -47.24
N MET A 114 7.05 -16.30 -47.02
CA MET A 114 6.09 -15.23 -47.30
C MET A 114 6.74 -13.98 -47.91
N PRO A 115 5.95 -13.08 -48.55
CA PRO A 115 6.47 -11.80 -49.04
C PRO A 115 7.07 -10.95 -47.92
N ALA A 116 8.08 -10.13 -48.24
CA ALA A 116 8.78 -9.29 -47.26
C ALA A 116 7.84 -8.37 -46.46
N SER A 117 6.78 -7.85 -47.09
CA SER A 117 5.76 -7.03 -46.43
C SER A 117 4.95 -7.81 -45.39
N ALA A 118 4.61 -9.07 -45.66
CA ALA A 118 3.93 -9.94 -44.71
C ALA A 118 4.85 -10.29 -43.52
N LYS A 119 6.13 -10.60 -43.81
CA LYS A 119 7.11 -10.91 -42.77
C LYS A 119 7.30 -9.73 -41.79
N ALA A 120 7.40 -8.51 -42.30
CA ALA A 120 7.50 -7.31 -41.47
C ALA A 120 6.27 -7.13 -40.55
N ASN A 121 5.08 -7.47 -41.03
CA ASN A 121 3.86 -7.43 -40.22
C ASN A 121 3.86 -8.50 -39.12
N VAL A 122 4.33 -9.72 -39.41
CA VAL A 122 4.45 -10.80 -38.41
C VAL A 122 5.48 -10.45 -37.34
N GLU A 123 6.62 -9.86 -37.72
CA GLU A 123 7.60 -9.34 -36.75
C GLU A 123 7.04 -8.22 -35.87
N ALA A 124 6.22 -7.33 -36.46
CA ALA A 124 5.53 -6.31 -35.68
C ALA A 124 4.51 -6.94 -34.70
N LEU A 125 3.74 -7.94 -35.13
CA LEU A 125 2.78 -8.67 -34.30
C LEU A 125 3.47 -9.36 -33.11
N TYR A 126 4.61 -10.02 -33.37
CA TYR A 126 5.42 -10.64 -32.33
C TYR A 126 5.87 -9.62 -31.29
N LYS A 127 6.48 -8.51 -31.74
CA LYS A 127 6.94 -7.43 -30.85
C LYS A 127 5.80 -6.81 -30.02
N GLN A 128 4.61 -6.63 -30.60
CA GLN A 128 3.45 -6.14 -29.85
C GLN A 128 2.95 -7.18 -28.83
N SER A 129 2.97 -8.46 -29.17
CA SER A 129 2.59 -9.55 -28.26
C SER A 129 3.56 -9.67 -27.08
N GLU A 130 4.87 -9.53 -27.33
CA GLU A 130 5.88 -9.44 -26.27
C GLU A 130 5.68 -8.22 -25.37
N LYS A 131 5.38 -7.05 -25.96
CA LYS A 131 5.08 -5.84 -25.21
C LYS A 131 3.85 -6.03 -24.32
N LEU A 132 2.79 -6.67 -24.83
CA LEU A 132 1.59 -6.97 -24.05
C LEU A 132 1.89 -7.91 -22.88
N ARG A 133 2.69 -8.96 -23.13
CA ARG A 133 3.18 -9.88 -22.08
C ARG A 133 3.89 -9.11 -20.97
N PHE A 134 4.84 -8.24 -21.33
CA PHE A 134 5.59 -7.42 -20.39
C PHE A 134 4.68 -6.49 -19.55
N LEU A 135 3.70 -5.83 -20.17
CA LEU A 135 2.80 -4.91 -19.47
C LEU A 135 1.90 -5.64 -18.46
N ILE A 136 1.36 -6.81 -18.84
CA ILE A 136 0.54 -7.63 -17.94
C ILE A 136 1.39 -8.14 -16.77
N ASP A 137 2.57 -8.69 -17.03
CA ASP A 137 3.47 -9.18 -15.99
C ASP A 137 3.87 -8.05 -15.02
N SER A 138 4.15 -6.85 -15.56
CA SER A 138 4.51 -5.67 -14.77
C SER A 138 3.35 -5.20 -13.88
N LEU A 139 2.13 -5.15 -14.41
CA LEU A 139 0.92 -4.79 -13.66
C LEU A 139 0.70 -5.74 -12.47
N VAL A 140 0.88 -7.05 -12.68
CA VAL A 140 0.72 -8.07 -11.63
C VAL A 140 1.79 -7.94 -10.57
N LYS A 141 3.05 -7.73 -10.97
CA LYS A 141 4.15 -7.51 -10.03
C LYS A 141 3.92 -6.27 -9.18
N LEU A 142 3.53 -5.15 -9.79
CA LEU A 142 3.20 -3.91 -9.08
C LEU A 142 2.05 -4.13 -8.09
N SER A 143 0.98 -4.79 -8.51
CA SER A 143 -0.14 -5.14 -7.64
C SER A 143 0.32 -5.99 -6.44
N ARG A 144 1.21 -6.97 -6.64
CA ARG A 144 1.76 -7.77 -5.53
C ARG A 144 2.65 -6.94 -4.59
N LEU A 145 3.38 -5.96 -5.11
CA LEU A 145 4.22 -5.04 -4.35
C LEU A 145 3.38 -4.15 -3.42
N GLU A 146 2.39 -3.44 -3.97
CA GLU A 146 1.52 -2.50 -3.22
C GLU A 146 0.68 -3.18 -2.13
N ASN A 147 0.46 -4.48 -2.28
CA ASN A 147 -0.27 -5.30 -1.32
C ASN A 147 0.62 -5.98 -0.27
N GLY A 148 1.94 -5.72 -0.26
CA GLY A 148 2.87 -6.34 0.69
C GLY A 148 2.99 -7.86 0.56
N ILE A 149 2.54 -8.44 -0.57
CA ILE A 149 2.67 -9.88 -0.86
C ILE A 149 4.12 -10.20 -1.19
N ILE A 150 4.83 -9.23 -1.78
CA ILE A 150 6.27 -9.29 -1.94
C ILE A 150 6.91 -9.05 -0.58
N SER A 151 7.34 -10.12 0.07
CA SER A 151 8.21 -10.06 1.24
C SER A 151 9.65 -9.89 0.77
N LEU A 152 10.28 -8.78 1.18
CA LEU A 152 11.71 -8.56 1.01
C LEU A 152 12.43 -9.28 2.15
N SER A 153 13.49 -10.02 1.83
CA SER A 153 14.38 -10.63 2.81
C SER A 153 15.81 -10.13 2.60
N PRO A 154 16.11 -8.86 2.96
CA PRO A 154 17.44 -8.30 2.78
C PRO A 154 18.47 -9.03 3.61
N GLN A 155 19.59 -9.38 3.00
CA GLN A 155 20.71 -10.04 3.67
C GLN A 155 22.01 -9.29 3.35
N GLN A 156 22.96 -9.30 4.28
CA GLN A 156 24.30 -8.81 4.00
C GLN A 156 24.96 -9.75 2.98
N ALA A 157 25.25 -9.24 1.79
CA ALA A 157 25.87 -10.02 0.71
C ALA A 157 26.84 -9.16 -0.11
N ALA A 158 27.74 -9.81 -0.84
CA ALA A 158 28.64 -9.15 -1.79
C ALA A 158 27.84 -8.66 -3.01
N LEU A 159 28.20 -7.49 -3.55
CA LEU A 159 27.57 -6.93 -4.75
C LEU A 159 28.06 -7.60 -6.05
N GLN A 160 29.27 -8.15 -6.06
CA GLN A 160 29.87 -8.78 -7.26
C GLN A 160 28.94 -9.83 -7.90
N PRO A 161 28.43 -10.86 -7.19
CA PRO A 161 27.61 -11.90 -7.82
C PRO A 161 26.26 -11.36 -8.33
N LEU A 162 25.75 -10.31 -7.70
CA LEU A 162 24.53 -9.63 -8.15
C LEU A 162 24.77 -8.94 -9.50
N LEU A 163 25.84 -8.15 -9.60
CA LEU A 163 26.20 -7.42 -10.83
C LEU A 163 26.51 -8.38 -11.98
N GLU A 164 27.27 -9.45 -11.71
CA GLU A 164 27.56 -10.51 -12.68
C GLU A 164 26.27 -11.12 -13.24
N SER A 165 25.30 -11.45 -12.38
CA SER A 165 24.04 -12.04 -12.84
C SER A 165 23.24 -11.12 -13.76
N VAL A 166 23.25 -9.81 -13.50
CA VAL A 166 22.55 -8.81 -14.32
C VAL A 166 23.27 -8.64 -15.66
N VAL A 167 24.60 -8.55 -15.66
CA VAL A 167 25.40 -8.42 -16.88
C VAL A 167 25.22 -9.62 -17.78
N GLU A 168 25.29 -10.84 -17.22
CA GLU A 168 25.11 -12.08 -17.97
C GLU A 168 23.75 -12.10 -18.68
N GLN A 169 22.69 -11.68 -18.00
CA GLN A 169 21.33 -11.64 -18.55
C GLN A 169 21.16 -10.67 -19.74
N TYR A 170 21.96 -9.60 -19.80
CA TYR A 170 21.81 -8.54 -20.80
C TYR A 170 22.91 -8.51 -21.85
N THR A 171 23.99 -9.29 -21.68
CA THR A 171 25.11 -9.34 -22.64
C THR A 171 24.64 -9.72 -24.05
N ALA A 172 23.77 -10.73 -24.19
CA ALA A 172 23.23 -11.13 -25.48
C ALA A 172 22.38 -10.03 -26.14
N LYS A 173 21.46 -9.41 -25.37
CA LYS A 173 20.60 -8.32 -25.85
C LYS A 173 21.38 -7.06 -26.22
N ALA A 174 22.44 -6.75 -25.48
CA ALA A 174 23.34 -5.63 -25.79
C ALA A 174 24.09 -5.91 -27.11
N SER A 175 24.62 -7.12 -27.29
CA SER A 175 25.31 -7.53 -28.51
C SER A 175 24.39 -7.50 -29.74
N GLU A 176 23.14 -7.95 -29.64
CA GLU A 176 22.14 -7.87 -30.72
C GLU A 176 21.88 -6.42 -31.19
N LYS A 177 22.04 -5.46 -30.27
CA LYS A 177 21.90 -4.02 -30.56
C LYS A 177 23.21 -3.32 -30.91
N GLY A 178 24.33 -4.06 -30.97
CA GLY A 178 25.66 -3.49 -31.20
C GLY A 178 26.16 -2.61 -30.05
N LEU A 179 25.67 -2.83 -28.82
CA LEU A 179 26.08 -2.11 -27.62
C LEU A 179 27.13 -2.92 -26.83
N SER A 180 28.09 -2.22 -26.23
CA SER A 180 29.06 -2.80 -25.30
C SER A 180 28.58 -2.56 -23.87
N LEU A 181 28.36 -3.65 -23.13
CA LEU A 181 28.06 -3.60 -21.70
C LEU A 181 29.36 -3.95 -20.93
N GLN A 182 29.80 -3.05 -20.06
CA GLN A 182 30.98 -3.24 -19.22
C GLN A 182 30.58 -3.11 -17.75
N MET A 183 31.07 -4.03 -16.92
CA MET A 183 30.89 -4.02 -15.47
C MET A 183 32.25 -3.82 -14.81
N GLN A 184 32.28 -2.99 -13.78
CA GLN A 184 33.48 -2.78 -12.97
C GLN A 184 33.38 -3.67 -11.73
N ASP A 185 34.39 -4.52 -11.56
CA ASP A 185 34.47 -5.40 -10.41
C ASP A 185 34.49 -4.61 -9.10
N THR A 186 33.88 -5.18 -8.07
CA THR A 186 33.74 -4.55 -6.77
C THR A 186 33.75 -5.56 -5.62
N ASP A 187 34.50 -5.24 -4.57
CA ASP A 187 34.50 -6.00 -3.31
C ASP A 187 33.46 -5.45 -2.31
N ALA A 188 32.55 -4.59 -2.78
CA ALA A 188 31.57 -3.95 -1.91
C ALA A 188 30.51 -4.93 -1.39
N PHE A 189 30.06 -4.71 -0.16
CA PHE A 189 28.97 -5.43 0.47
C PHE A 189 27.83 -4.48 0.81
N ALA A 190 26.60 -4.98 0.72
CA ALA A 190 25.41 -4.24 1.09
C ALA A 190 24.36 -5.17 1.72
N VAL A 191 23.37 -4.59 2.40
CA VAL A 191 22.17 -5.30 2.84
C VAL A 191 21.11 -5.16 1.74
N PHE A 192 20.80 -6.24 1.05
CA PHE A 192 19.82 -6.22 -0.04
C PHE A 192 19.16 -7.59 -0.24
N ASP A 193 18.01 -7.59 -0.92
CA ASP A 193 17.37 -8.82 -1.37
C ASP A 193 17.86 -9.12 -2.79
N PHE A 194 18.58 -10.23 -2.97
CA PHE A 194 19.23 -10.54 -4.24
C PHE A 194 18.26 -10.49 -5.44
N LYS A 195 17.07 -11.08 -5.29
CA LYS A 195 16.11 -11.19 -6.38
C LYS A 195 15.56 -9.83 -6.78
N TRP A 196 15.09 -9.04 -5.82
CA TRP A 196 14.42 -7.77 -6.11
C TRP A 196 15.39 -6.67 -6.50
N THR A 197 16.60 -6.68 -5.93
CA THR A 197 17.65 -5.74 -6.35
C THR A 197 18.18 -6.07 -7.74
N ALA A 198 18.33 -7.35 -8.09
CA ALA A 198 18.69 -7.75 -9.47
C ALA A 198 17.64 -7.26 -10.47
N GLU A 199 16.36 -7.49 -10.17
CA GLU A 199 15.25 -7.05 -11.02
C GLU A 199 15.20 -5.51 -11.14
N ALA A 200 15.44 -4.77 -10.06
CA ALA A 200 15.51 -3.32 -10.10
C ALA A 200 16.67 -2.81 -10.97
N LEU A 201 17.86 -3.41 -10.86
CA LEU A 201 19.01 -3.08 -11.69
C LEU A 201 18.74 -3.40 -13.17
N ALA A 202 18.17 -4.58 -13.45
CA ALA A 202 17.80 -5.04 -14.79
C ALA A 202 16.78 -4.14 -15.50
N ASN A 203 16.01 -3.32 -14.74
CA ASN A 203 15.08 -2.34 -15.32
C ASN A 203 15.76 -1.01 -15.69
N ILE A 204 16.96 -0.73 -15.18
CA ILE A 204 17.70 0.52 -15.39
C ILE A 204 18.71 0.37 -16.54
N VAL A 205 19.33 -0.80 -16.66
CA VAL A 205 20.37 -1.14 -17.65
C VAL A 205 19.73 -1.64 -18.94
#